data_AF-A0A452IMN9-F1
#
_entry.id   AF-A0A452IMN9-F1
#
_cell.length_a   1.000
_cell.length_b   1.000
_cell.length_c   1.000
_cell.angle_alpha   90.00
_cell.angle_beta   90.00
_cell.angle_gamma   90.00
#
_symmetry.space_group_name_H-M   'P 1'
#
loop_
_entity.id
_entity.type
_entity.pdbx_description
1 polymer ?
#
loop_
_entity_poly.entity_id
_entity_poly.type
_entity_poly.pdbx_seq_one_letter_code
_entity_poly.pdbx_strand_id
1 'polypeptide(L)' 'QLGFEKVLMRGEFMQVSQQNRGRPIFAFFCGDKDDQGRSWCPDCVTGEPVVWSELNSLPDGAVHWLCQAGP' A
#
# COMPACT_ATOMS: atom_id res chain seq x y z
N GLN A 1 -12.80 -9.02 2.81
CA GLN A 1 -12.71 -7.64 3.34
C GLN A 1 -11.60 -6.97 2.54
N LEU A 2 -11.94 -6.01 1.66
CA LEU A 2 -10.96 -5.38 0.76
C LEU A 2 -10.07 -4.46 1.57
N GLY A 3 -8.87 -4.95 1.89
CA GLY A 3 -7.80 -4.19 2.52
C GLY A 3 -6.52 -4.45 1.75
N PHE A 4 -5.59 -3.50 1.77
CA PHE A 4 -4.24 -3.72 1.29
C PHE A 4 -3.60 -4.86 2.08
N GLU A 5 -2.97 -5.81 1.39
CA GLU A 5 -1.97 -6.63 2.06
C GLU A 5 -0.76 -5.72 2.38
N LYS A 6 -0.31 -5.74 3.64
CA LYS A 6 0.73 -4.84 4.13
C LYS A 6 2.10 -5.38 3.76
N VAL A 7 2.86 -4.62 2.97
CA VAL A 7 4.25 -4.91 2.66
C VAL A 7 5.11 -3.93 3.45
N LEU A 8 5.89 -4.47 4.38
CA LEU A 8 6.57 -3.65 5.39
C LEU A 8 7.85 -3.02 4.83
N MET A 9 8.42 -3.57 3.76
CA MET A 9 9.76 -3.19 3.30
C MET A 9 9.89 -3.06 1.79
N ARG A 10 10.73 -2.12 1.33
CA ARG A 10 11.07 -1.90 -0.10
C ARG A 10 11.54 -3.17 -0.83
N GLY A 11 12.22 -4.09 -0.13
CA GLY A 11 12.68 -5.36 -0.71
C GLY A 11 11.56 -6.33 -1.05
N GLU A 12 10.50 -6.34 -0.24
CA GLU A 12 9.34 -7.22 -0.43
C GLU A 12 8.48 -6.78 -1.62
N PHE A 13 8.41 -5.46 -1.90
CA PHE A 13 7.70 -4.94 -3.07
C PHE A 13 8.22 -5.55 -4.39
N MET A 14 9.55 -5.71 -4.52
CA MET A 14 10.14 -6.29 -5.72
C MET A 14 9.74 -7.76 -5.90
N GLN A 15 9.70 -8.52 -4.82
CA GLN A 15 9.26 -9.92 -4.84
C GLN A 15 7.78 -10.02 -5.22
N VAL A 16 6.93 -9.20 -4.61
CA VAL A 16 5.50 -9.10 -4.92
C VAL A 16 5.27 -8.73 -6.39
N SER A 17 6.04 -7.76 -6.91
CA SER A 17 5.96 -7.36 -8.30
C SER A 17 6.31 -8.49 -9.26
N GLN A 18 7.34 -9.28 -8.93
CA GLN A 18 7.71 -10.46 -9.72
C GLN A 18 6.64 -11.54 -9.68
N GLN A 19 6.08 -11.83 -8.50
CA GLN A 19 5.04 -12.85 -8.31
C GLN A 19 3.72 -12.48 -9.01
N ASN A 20 3.43 -11.18 -9.17
CA ASN A 20 2.21 -10.67 -9.79
C ASN A 20 2.43 -10.11 -11.20
N ARG A 21 3.50 -10.54 -11.90
CA ARG A 21 3.75 -10.15 -13.29
C ARG A 21 2.52 -10.40 -14.17
N GLY A 22 2.19 -9.42 -15.00
CA GLY A 22 1.04 -9.48 -15.91
C GLY A 22 -0.30 -9.01 -15.31
N ARG A 23 -0.33 -8.63 -14.02
CA ARG A 23 -1.49 -8.00 -13.38
C ARG A 23 -1.22 -6.51 -13.13
N PRO A 24 -2.24 -5.63 -13.10
CA PRO A 24 -2.10 -4.27 -12.61
C PRO A 24 -1.67 -4.28 -11.13
N ILE A 25 -0.59 -3.56 -10.81
CA ILE A 25 -0.09 -3.43 -9.44
C ILE A 25 -0.20 -1.97 -9.03
N PHE A 26 -0.93 -1.71 -7.95
CA PHE A 26 -1.05 -0.41 -7.31
C PHE A 26 -0.31 -0.46 -5.98
N ALA A 27 0.74 0.36 -5.84
CA ALA A 27 1.51 0.44 -4.62
C ALA A 27 1.37 1.85 -4.02
N PHE A 28 0.90 1.92 -2.78
CA PHE A 28 0.83 3.16 -2.01
C PHE A 28 2.02 3.20 -1.06
N PHE A 29 2.95 4.13 -1.30
CA PHE A 29 4.12 4.33 -0.45
C PHE A 29 3.80 5.37 0.63
N CYS A 30 3.94 4.99 1.90
CA CYS A 30 3.69 5.87 3.03
C CYS A 30 4.83 5.83 4.04
N GLY A 31 4.94 6.85 4.88
CA GLY A 31 5.86 6.81 6.04
C GLY A 31 5.49 5.68 7.00
N ASP A 32 6.49 5.14 7.70
CA ASP A 32 6.30 4.09 8.71
C ASP A 32 5.25 4.48 9.74
N LYS A 33 4.52 3.47 10.21
CA LYS A 33 3.44 3.63 11.18
C LYS A 33 3.92 3.29 12.57
N ASP A 34 3.52 4.09 13.55
CA ASP A 34 3.73 3.81 14.97
C ASP A 34 2.89 2.60 15.44
N ASP A 35 3.02 2.23 16.71
CA ASP A 35 2.24 1.14 17.34
C ASP A 35 0.73 1.41 17.34
N GLN A 36 0.30 2.65 17.07
CA GLN A 36 -1.10 3.04 16.91
C GLN A 36 -1.55 3.05 15.44
N GLY A 37 -0.67 2.64 14.51
CA GLY A 37 -0.97 2.58 13.08
C GLY A 37 -0.91 3.92 12.36
N ARG A 38 -0.35 4.98 12.98
CA ARG A 38 -0.27 6.32 12.40
C ARG A 38 1.09 6.56 11.76
N SER A 39 1.08 7.04 10.51
CA SER A 39 2.31 7.39 9.80
C SER A 39 2.99 8.60 10.45
N TRP A 40 4.33 8.63 10.48
CA TRP A 40 5.07 9.85 10.83
C TRP A 40 4.84 10.98 9.83
N CYS A 41 4.43 10.65 8.60
CA CYS A 41 4.18 11.60 7.53
C CYS A 41 2.74 12.14 7.63
N PRO A 42 2.54 13.46 7.86
CA PRO A 42 1.21 14.05 8.02
C PRO A 42 0.30 13.88 6.79
N ASP A 43 0.88 14.01 5.60
CA ASP A 43 0.19 13.80 4.33
C ASP A 43 -0.27 12.35 4.19
N CYS A 44 0.54 11.38 4.65
CA CYS A 44 0.15 9.98 4.62
C CYS A 44 -1.04 9.70 5.55
N VAL A 45 -1.07 10.30 6.75
CA VAL A 45 -2.21 10.19 7.68
C VAL A 45 -3.51 10.68 7.03
N THR A 46 -3.44 11.74 6.23
CA THR A 46 -4.61 12.34 5.58
C THR A 46 -4.98 11.65 4.27
N GLY A 47 -3.99 11.22 3.49
CA GLY A 47 -4.18 10.65 2.15
C GLY A 47 -4.55 9.17 2.14
N GLU A 48 -4.05 8.37 3.10
CA GLU A 48 -4.31 6.94 3.15
C GLU A 48 -5.82 6.59 3.24
N PRO A 49 -6.65 7.30 4.05
CA PRO A 49 -8.11 7.14 4.02
C PRO A 49 -8.76 7.39 2.66
N VAL A 50 -8.26 8.36 1.90
CA VAL A 50 -8.77 8.69 0.56
C VAL A 50 -8.39 7.59 -0.43
N VAL A 51 -7.14 7.10 -0.38
CA VAL A 51 -6.72 5.99 -1.23
C VAL A 51 -7.51 4.72 -0.92
N TRP A 52 -7.82 4.47 0.36
CA TRP A 52 -8.64 3.32 0.77
C TRP A 52 -10.07 3.37 0.25
N SER A 53 -10.70 4.56 0.19
CA SER A 53 -12.08 4.66 -0.33
C SER A 53 -12.18 4.29 -1.81
N GLU A 54 -11.09 4.46 -2.56
CA GLU A 54 -11.05 4.24 -4.01
C GLU A 54 -10.62 2.82 -4.41
N LEU A 55 -10.34 1.91 -3.48
CA LEU A 55 -9.93 0.55 -3.81
C LEU A 55 -10.96 -0.22 -4.64
N ASN A 56 -12.25 0.07 -4.45
CA ASN A 56 -13.33 -0.55 -5.23
C ASN A 56 -13.40 -0.04 -6.67
N SER A 57 -12.70 1.05 -6.99
CA SER A 57 -12.62 1.64 -8.32
C SER A 57 -11.52 1.02 -9.18
N LEU A 58 -10.73 0.10 -8.62
CA LEU A 58 -9.62 -0.55 -9.34
C LEU A 58 -10.11 -1.64 -10.31
N PRO A 59 -9.38 -1.90 -11.41
CA PRO A 59 -9.72 -2.98 -12.33
C PRO A 59 -9.75 -4.36 -11.65
N ASP A 60 -10.61 -5.25 -12.16
CA ASP A 60 -10.64 -6.64 -11.71
C ASP A 60 -9.26 -7.30 -11.83
N GLY A 61 -8.91 -8.07 -10.80
CA GLY A 61 -7.62 -8.76 -10.73
C GLY A 61 -6.42 -7.84 -10.42
N ALA A 62 -6.63 -6.53 -10.20
CA ALA A 62 -5.60 -5.66 -9.66
C ALA A 62 -5.08 -6.16 -8.30
N VAL A 63 -3.82 -5.83 -8.01
CA VAL A 63 -3.18 -6.12 -6.72
C VAL A 63 -2.78 -4.82 -6.08
N HIS A 64 -3.13 -4.64 -4.81
CA HIS A 64 -2.95 -3.39 -4.09
C HIS A 64 -2.10 -3.62 -2.83
N TRP A 65 -1.00 -2.86 -2.70
CA TRP A 65 -0.05 -2.97 -1.57
C TRP A 65 0.22 -1.63 -0.87
N LEU A 66 0.28 -1.65 0.46
CA LEU A 66 0.82 -0.55 1.27
C LEU A 66 2.30 -0.82 1.51
N CYS A 67 3.17 0.11 1.10
CA CYS A 67 4.62 0.03 1.25
C CYS A 67 5.10 1.06 2.27
N GLN A 68 5.64 0.62 3.39
CA GLN A 68 6.20 1.53 4.39
C GLN A 68 7.64 1.92 3.99
N ALA A 69 7.91 3.22 3.85
CA ALA A 69 9.11 3.75 3.21
C ALA A 69 10.31 3.93 4.16
N GLY A 70 10.15 3.60 5.45
CA GLY A 70 11.10 3.91 6.51
C GLY A 70 10.69 5.14 7.33
N PRO A 71 11.41 5.41 8.43
CA PRO A 71 11.30 6.65 9.22
C PRO A 71 11.81 7.89 8.47
#